data_AF-A0AAV9XSW9-F1
#
_entry.id   AF-A0AAV9XSW9-F1
#
_cell.length_a   1.000
_cell.length_b   1.000
_cell.length_c   1.000
_cell.angle_alpha   90.00
_cell.angle_beta   90.00
_cell.angle_gamma   90.00
#
_symmetry.space_group_name_H-M   'P 1'
#
loop_
_entity.id
_entity.type
_entity.pdbx_description
1 polymer ?
#
loop_
_entity_poly.entity_id
_entity_poly.type
_entity_poly.pdbx_seq_one_letter_code
_entity_poly.pdbx_strand_id
1 'polypeptide(L)'
;MYDDAYSVFQIYDFKICDSFLLEEISSNWVAVFDLSSTCLSVPPFLFTRITKWLPLECPSNSDYLNSIEGQNTYNSTALPYSSLCTVKETPLPVISFRLKQSGIYYMNNNGTEFDDNEYIYIHLNDYLISYNNKNYLCLLNSTQSLMGKSTYIPADDDFSYNYYSTSLSSSNNPPILFGSLFLKSYGVIIDYSRNKIGFYRKFKYHSTKNDTYGNLNVNSNCPTKKMCTGDSTYSPSLNECIPPDCSEWFSYELDRDTNKCVVSSIYPFLISLAIIILVFFEMHVMYLKQFILDKSNSIIGSS
;
A
#
# COMPACT_ATOMS: atom_id res chain seq x y z
N MET A 1 30.37 21.70 5.60
CA MET A 1 28.93 21.40 5.66
C MET A 1 28.81 20.02 5.05
N TYR A 2 28.85 18.98 5.90
CA TYR A 2 28.80 17.59 5.43
C TYR A 2 27.32 17.29 5.14
N ASP A 3 26.95 17.24 3.87
CA ASP A 3 25.74 16.56 3.45
C ASP A 3 25.90 15.09 3.84
N ASP A 4 24.94 14.56 4.60
CA ASP A 4 24.86 13.13 4.85
C ASP A 4 24.82 12.42 3.49
N ALA A 5 25.88 11.65 3.19
CA ALA A 5 26.06 11.03 1.88
C ALA A 5 25.10 9.83 1.73
N TYR A 6 23.84 10.12 1.47
CA TYR A 6 22.84 9.12 1.13
C TYR A 6 23.20 8.46 -0.20
N SER A 7 23.33 7.13 -0.18
CA SER A 7 23.48 6.37 -1.41
C SER A 7 22.10 6.06 -1.96
N VAL A 8 21.66 6.87 -2.93
CA VAL A 8 20.35 6.77 -3.58
C VAL A 8 20.42 5.85 -4.79
N PHE A 9 19.43 4.96 -4.93
CA PHE A 9 19.31 4.05 -6.07
C PHE A 9 17.85 3.76 -6.39
N GLN A 10 17.59 3.14 -7.54
CA GLN A 10 16.25 2.72 -7.94
C GLN A 10 16.09 1.22 -7.77
N ILE A 11 14.92 0.81 -7.30
CA ILE A 11 14.53 -0.60 -7.23
C ILE A 11 13.34 -0.87 -8.14
N TYR A 12 13.28 -2.09 -8.65
CA TYR A 12 12.26 -2.63 -9.55
C TYR A 12 11.74 -3.94 -8.98
N ASP A 13 10.57 -4.38 -9.43
CA ASP A 13 9.98 -5.67 -9.06
C ASP A 13 10.01 -5.95 -7.54
N PHE A 14 9.64 -4.97 -6.71
CA PHE A 14 9.60 -5.13 -5.26
C PHE A 14 8.45 -6.08 -4.90
N LYS A 15 8.78 -7.26 -4.37
CA LYS A 15 7.90 -8.42 -4.23
C LYS A 15 7.94 -9.03 -2.84
N ILE A 16 6.83 -9.65 -2.45
CA ILE A 16 6.73 -10.60 -1.34
C ILE A 16 5.75 -11.69 -1.75
N CYS A 17 6.01 -12.96 -1.43
CA CYS A 17 5.05 -14.04 -1.74
C CYS A 17 4.63 -14.09 -3.22
N ASP A 18 5.58 -13.88 -4.13
CA ASP A 18 5.39 -13.77 -5.59
C ASP A 18 4.43 -12.65 -6.05
N SER A 19 4.02 -11.76 -5.14
CA SER A 19 3.12 -10.63 -5.40
C SER A 19 3.90 -9.33 -5.47
N PHE A 20 3.58 -8.48 -6.46
CA PHE A 20 4.22 -7.19 -6.66
C PHE A 20 3.62 -6.16 -5.70
N LEU A 21 4.45 -5.63 -4.81
CA LEU A 21 4.01 -4.67 -3.80
C LEU A 21 3.83 -3.25 -4.35
N LEU A 22 4.39 -2.95 -5.52
CA LEU A 22 4.26 -1.64 -6.19
C LEU A 22 3.23 -1.67 -7.34
N GLU A 23 2.55 -2.80 -7.52
CA GLU A 23 1.50 -2.96 -8.54
C GLU A 23 0.45 -1.84 -8.41
N GLU A 24 -0.09 -1.40 -9.55
CA GLU A 24 -1.05 -0.28 -9.68
C GLU A 24 -0.50 1.12 -9.35
N ILE A 25 0.69 1.23 -8.71
CA ILE A 25 1.29 2.50 -8.32
C ILE A 25 2.47 2.87 -9.21
N SER A 26 3.47 1.98 -9.34
CA SER A 26 4.69 2.26 -10.10
C SER A 26 5.46 0.99 -10.46
N SER A 27 6.20 1.03 -11.58
CA SER A 27 7.14 -0.04 -11.96
C SER A 27 8.48 0.03 -11.23
N ASN A 28 8.76 1.15 -10.53
CA ASN A 28 9.99 1.35 -9.78
C ASN A 28 9.77 2.22 -8.53
N TRP A 29 10.73 2.22 -7.62
CA TRP A 29 10.73 3.10 -6.47
C TRP A 29 12.13 3.59 -6.13
N VAL A 30 12.22 4.78 -5.54
CA VAL A 30 13.50 5.31 -5.05
C VAL A 30 13.81 4.67 -3.71
N ALA A 31 15.03 4.16 -3.59
CA ALA A 31 15.58 3.61 -2.37
C ALA A 31 16.83 4.37 -1.95
N VAL A 32 17.09 4.38 -0.65
CA VAL A 32 18.27 4.98 -0.06
C VAL A 32 18.89 3.97 0.89
N PHE A 33 20.20 3.83 0.81
CA PHE A 33 20.97 3.12 1.81
C PHE A 33 21.41 4.12 2.89
N ASP A 34 20.89 3.93 4.11
CA ASP A 34 21.06 4.87 5.24
C ASP A 34 21.59 4.13 6.48
N LEU A 35 22.89 4.26 6.71
CA LEU A 35 23.57 3.67 7.86
C LEU A 35 23.26 4.36 9.19
N SER A 36 22.64 5.54 9.18
CA SER A 36 22.19 6.21 10.41
C SER A 36 20.94 5.56 11.02
N SER A 37 20.23 4.76 10.23
CA SER A 37 19.06 4.00 10.65
C SER A 37 19.37 2.51 10.82
N THR A 38 18.60 1.82 11.67
CA THR A 38 18.77 0.38 11.92
C THR A 38 17.80 -0.46 11.08
N CYS A 39 16.52 -0.09 11.08
CA CYS A 39 15.43 -0.85 10.47
C CYS A 39 15.28 -0.62 8.97
N LEU A 40 14.48 -1.48 8.32
CA LEU A 40 13.92 -1.17 7.01
C LEU A 40 12.79 -0.16 7.20
N SER A 41 12.88 1.00 6.54
CA SER A 41 11.83 2.01 6.57
C SER A 41 11.14 2.08 5.23
N VAL A 42 9.82 2.11 5.23
CA VAL A 42 9.02 2.11 4.00
C VAL A 42 7.92 3.17 4.04
N PRO A 43 7.47 3.65 2.87
CA PRO A 43 6.29 4.50 2.76
C PRO A 43 5.05 3.88 3.42
N PRO A 44 4.07 4.69 3.89
CA PRO A 44 2.86 4.17 4.53
C PRO A 44 2.09 3.15 3.69
N PHE A 45 1.86 3.42 2.40
CA PHE A 45 1.18 2.47 1.52
C PHE A 45 1.92 1.14 1.41
N LEU A 46 3.25 1.18 1.39
CA LEU A 46 4.08 -0.01 1.26
C LEU A 46 4.20 -0.76 2.58
N PHE A 47 4.23 -0.04 3.71
CA PHE A 47 4.14 -0.62 5.04
C PHE A 47 2.88 -1.48 5.16
N THR A 48 1.71 -0.91 4.85
CA THR A 48 0.42 -1.62 4.88
C THR A 48 0.43 -2.84 3.96
N ARG A 49 0.92 -2.70 2.72
CA ARG A 49 1.02 -3.83 1.79
C ARG A 49 1.92 -4.94 2.34
N ILE A 50 3.10 -4.61 2.88
CA ILE A 50 4.00 -5.62 3.47
C ILE A 50 3.36 -6.30 4.68
N THR A 51 2.74 -5.54 5.60
CA THR A 51 2.19 -6.12 6.84
C THR A 51 1.02 -7.05 6.57
N LYS A 52 0.24 -6.85 5.50
CA LYS A 52 -0.83 -7.78 5.07
C LYS A 52 -0.31 -9.14 4.61
N TRP A 53 0.97 -9.23 4.22
CA TRP A 53 1.62 -10.47 3.81
C TRP A 53 2.39 -11.16 4.94
N LEU A 54 2.40 -10.59 6.15
CA LEU A 54 3.19 -11.08 7.28
C LEU A 54 2.31 -11.40 8.50
N PRO A 55 2.67 -12.43 9.30
CA PRO A 55 1.96 -12.77 10.53
C PRO A 55 2.34 -11.82 11.67
N LEU A 56 1.94 -10.55 11.57
CA LEU A 56 2.31 -9.47 12.48
C LEU A 56 1.13 -8.99 13.34
N GLU A 57 1.45 -8.41 14.49
CA GLU A 57 0.56 -7.59 15.30
C GLU A 57 1.20 -6.20 15.46
N CYS A 58 0.67 -5.21 14.76
CA CYS A 58 1.18 -3.85 14.80
C CYS A 58 0.41 -3.04 15.86
N PRO A 59 1.10 -2.19 16.65
CA PRO A 59 0.47 -1.34 17.64
C PRO A 59 -0.47 -0.33 16.98
N SER A 60 -1.66 -0.14 17.56
CA SER A 60 -2.62 0.86 17.10
C SER A 60 -2.23 2.26 17.56
N ASN A 61 -2.76 3.30 16.90
CA ASN A 61 -2.52 4.69 17.29
C ASN A 61 -2.98 4.99 18.73
N SER A 62 -4.05 4.34 19.21
CA SER A 62 -4.47 4.43 20.61
C SER A 62 -3.43 3.84 21.58
N ASP A 63 -2.77 2.75 21.21
CA ASP A 63 -1.72 2.15 22.04
C ASP A 63 -0.48 3.06 22.11
N TYR A 64 -0.18 3.75 21.00
CA TYR A 64 0.91 4.71 20.93
C TYR A 64 0.67 5.92 21.83
N LEU A 65 -0.52 6.54 21.75
CA LEU A 65 -0.88 7.70 22.58
C LEU A 65 -0.89 7.35 24.08
N ASN A 66 -1.43 6.18 24.44
CA ASN A 66 -1.41 5.69 25.82
C ASN A 66 0.02 5.45 26.35
N SER A 67 0.94 5.05 25.47
CA SER A 67 2.35 4.86 25.85
C SER A 67 3.07 6.18 26.13
N ILE A 68 2.60 7.28 25.54
CA ILE A 68 3.15 8.64 25.75
C ILE A 68 2.52 9.28 27.00
N GLU A 69 1.22 9.15 27.22
CA GLU A 69 0.55 9.71 28.40
C GLU A 69 1.01 9.06 29.72
N GLY A 70 1.45 7.80 29.68
CA GLY A 70 2.03 7.11 30.85
C GLY A 70 3.46 7.50 31.22
N GLN A 71 4.18 8.26 30.39
CA GLN A 71 5.60 8.57 30.57
C GLN A 71 5.84 10.00 31.08
N ASN A 72 5.36 10.30 32.29
CA ASN A 72 5.76 11.51 33.05
C ASN A 72 7.07 11.34 33.84
N THR A 73 7.94 10.39 33.48
CA THR A 73 9.22 10.17 34.14
C THR A 73 10.39 10.24 33.16
N TYR A 74 11.25 11.24 33.42
CA TYR A 74 12.60 11.39 32.88
C TYR A 74 13.39 10.07 33.03
N ASN A 75 13.35 9.22 32.00
CA ASN A 75 14.36 8.21 31.61
C ASN A 75 13.89 7.55 30.30
N SER A 76 13.84 8.36 29.24
CA SER A 76 13.38 8.00 27.89
C SER A 76 14.45 7.23 27.11
N THR A 77 14.77 6.01 27.53
CA THR A 77 15.55 5.04 26.71
C THR A 77 14.67 3.90 26.16
N ALA A 78 13.36 3.94 26.40
CA ALA A 78 12.42 2.85 26.10
C ALA A 78 11.69 2.97 24.75
N LEU A 79 12.10 3.87 23.86
CA LEU A 79 11.26 4.39 22.77
C LEU A 79 11.54 3.97 21.31
N PRO A 80 12.10 2.79 20.97
CA PRO A 80 11.98 2.30 19.60
C PRO A 80 11.06 1.07 19.44
N TYR A 81 10.65 0.38 20.52
CA TYR A 81 9.92 -0.90 20.41
C TYR A 81 8.41 -0.78 20.42
N SER A 82 7.84 0.27 21.04
CA SER A 82 6.39 0.47 21.12
C SER A 82 5.76 0.81 19.76
N SER A 83 6.56 1.14 18.75
CA SER A 83 6.12 1.39 17.37
C SER A 83 6.37 0.21 16.43
N LEU A 84 7.04 -0.86 16.87
CA LEU A 84 7.34 -2.02 16.03
C LEU A 84 6.25 -3.08 16.14
N CYS A 85 6.00 -3.78 15.04
CA CYS A 85 5.06 -4.89 15.04
C CYS A 85 5.66 -6.14 15.70
N THR A 86 4.87 -6.81 16.52
CA THR A 86 5.19 -8.11 17.11
C THR A 86 4.99 -9.22 16.09
N VAL A 87 5.90 -10.19 16.06
CA VAL A 87 5.84 -11.35 15.15
C VAL A 87 5.12 -12.50 15.82
N LYS A 88 4.05 -13.00 15.19
CA LYS A 88 3.26 -14.15 15.69
C LYS A 88 3.87 -15.48 15.29
N GLU A 89 4.34 -15.58 14.04
CA GLU A 89 4.80 -16.83 13.44
C GLU A 89 6.11 -16.63 12.67
N THR A 90 6.93 -17.68 12.64
CA THR A 90 8.21 -17.72 11.92
C THR A 90 8.37 -19.07 11.21
N PRO A 91 9.20 -19.17 10.15
CA PRO A 91 9.95 -18.11 9.49
C PRO A 91 9.08 -17.05 8.79
N LEU A 92 9.58 -15.82 8.69
CA LEU A 92 8.94 -14.78 7.88
C LEU A 92 9.23 -14.98 6.38
N PRO A 93 8.28 -14.65 5.49
CA PRO A 93 8.50 -14.54 4.05
C PRO A 93 9.68 -13.62 3.69
N VAL A 94 10.22 -13.82 2.49
CA VAL A 94 11.33 -13.03 1.95
C VAL A 94 10.79 -11.94 1.05
N ILE A 95 11.30 -10.71 1.20
CA ILE A 95 11.05 -9.64 0.25
C ILE A 95 12.13 -9.69 -0.83
N SER A 96 11.78 -9.46 -2.08
CA SER A 96 12.77 -9.42 -3.17
C SER A 96 12.61 -8.21 -4.07
N PHE A 97 13.70 -7.78 -4.69
CA PHE A 97 13.69 -6.67 -5.66
C PHE A 97 14.85 -6.77 -6.64
N ARG A 98 14.83 -5.93 -7.67
CA ARG A 98 15.88 -5.81 -8.69
C ARG A 98 16.43 -4.40 -8.74
N LEU A 99 17.68 -4.27 -9.19
CA LEU A 99 18.32 -2.98 -9.46
C LEU A 99 18.16 -2.50 -10.90
N LYS A 100 17.66 -3.37 -11.78
CA LYS A 100 17.42 -3.09 -13.20
C LYS A 100 16.01 -3.52 -13.58
N GLN A 101 15.41 -2.82 -14.51
CA GLN A 101 14.11 -3.16 -15.07
C GLN A 101 14.21 -4.44 -15.91
N SER A 102 13.25 -5.35 -15.75
CA SER A 102 13.13 -6.56 -16.57
C SER A 102 12.91 -6.17 -18.04
N GLY A 103 13.74 -6.69 -18.96
CA GLY A 103 13.59 -6.49 -20.41
C GLY A 103 14.73 -5.77 -21.14
N ILE A 104 15.79 -5.33 -20.43
CA ILE A 104 17.00 -4.81 -21.07
C ILE A 104 18.03 -5.95 -21.18
N TYR A 105 17.99 -6.70 -22.27
CA TYR A 105 18.98 -7.73 -22.58
C TYR A 105 20.24 -7.07 -23.17
N TYR A 106 21.35 -7.13 -22.45
CA TYR A 106 22.65 -6.76 -23.00
C TYR A 106 23.25 -7.97 -23.70
N MET A 107 23.23 -7.97 -25.03
CA MET A 107 24.03 -8.90 -25.82
C MET A 107 25.51 -8.54 -25.61
N ASN A 108 26.32 -9.47 -25.12
CA ASN A 108 27.76 -9.32 -25.22
C ASN A 108 28.23 -9.74 -26.63
N ASN A 109 29.41 -9.28 -27.04
CA ASN A 109 30.01 -9.62 -28.34
C ASN A 109 30.33 -11.12 -28.50
N ASN A 110 30.19 -11.92 -27.46
CA ASN A 110 30.46 -13.35 -27.44
C ASN A 110 29.18 -14.21 -27.37
N GLY A 111 27.99 -13.61 -27.49
CA GLY A 111 26.72 -14.34 -27.47
C GLY A 111 26.34 -15.01 -26.14
N THR A 112 27.03 -14.70 -25.03
CA THR A 112 26.65 -15.24 -23.71
C THR A 112 25.68 -14.28 -23.03
N GLU A 113 24.46 -14.74 -22.82
CA GLU A 113 23.41 -14.07 -22.07
C GLU A 113 23.88 -13.86 -20.62
N PHE A 114 24.14 -12.61 -20.25
CA PHE A 114 24.35 -12.26 -18.84
C PHE A 114 22.96 -12.24 -18.20
N ASP A 115 22.68 -13.21 -17.32
CA ASP A 115 21.43 -13.30 -16.58
C ASP A 115 21.36 -12.18 -15.53
N ASP A 116 21.12 -10.96 -16.01
CA ASP A 116 20.92 -9.73 -15.24
C ASP A 116 19.58 -9.75 -14.45
N ASN A 117 18.88 -10.88 -14.42
CA ASN A 117 17.62 -11.10 -13.69
C ASN A 117 17.80 -11.33 -12.19
N GLU A 118 19.00 -11.11 -11.64
CA GLU A 118 19.30 -11.42 -10.25
C GLU A 118 18.45 -10.58 -9.28
N TYR A 119 17.55 -11.27 -8.59
CA TYR A 119 16.82 -10.71 -7.46
C TYR A 119 17.74 -10.60 -6.24
N ILE A 120 17.61 -9.48 -5.55
CA ILE A 120 18.15 -9.27 -4.20
C ILE A 120 17.05 -9.66 -3.22
N TYR A 121 17.38 -10.56 -2.30
CA TYR A 121 16.46 -11.14 -1.32
C TYR A 121 16.72 -10.59 0.08
N ILE A 122 15.74 -9.92 0.66
CA ILE A 122 15.72 -9.41 2.04
C ILE A 122 15.10 -10.48 2.94
N HIS A 123 15.93 -11.14 3.74
CA HIS A 123 15.45 -12.09 4.73
C HIS A 123 14.93 -11.36 5.96
N LEU A 124 13.61 -11.24 6.10
CA LEU A 124 12.99 -10.51 7.22
C LEU A 124 13.31 -11.11 8.59
N ASN A 125 13.70 -12.39 8.65
CA ASN A 125 14.21 -13.00 9.89
C ASN A 125 15.49 -12.32 10.42
N ASP A 126 16.30 -11.70 9.55
CA ASP A 126 17.49 -10.94 9.97
C ASP A 126 17.13 -9.59 10.61
N TYR A 127 15.90 -9.13 10.39
CA TYR A 127 15.33 -7.89 10.93
C TYR A 127 14.57 -8.10 12.25
N LEU A 128 14.60 -9.31 12.81
CA LEU A 128 14.00 -9.59 14.10
C LEU A 128 14.85 -9.02 15.23
N ILE A 129 14.19 -8.32 16.16
CA ILE A 129 14.76 -7.88 17.43
C ILE A 129 14.00 -8.54 18.55
N SER A 130 14.70 -9.30 19.40
CA SER A 130 14.11 -10.00 20.54
C SER A 130 14.19 -9.13 21.80
N TYR A 131 13.05 -8.88 22.43
CA TYR A 131 12.95 -8.14 23.69
C TYR A 131 11.80 -8.69 24.54
N ASN A 132 12.02 -8.91 25.83
CA ASN A 132 11.02 -9.48 26.76
C ASN A 132 10.31 -10.75 26.24
N ASN A 133 11.08 -11.71 25.70
CA ASN A 133 10.57 -12.95 25.09
C ASN A 133 9.59 -12.75 23.92
N LYS A 134 9.52 -11.55 23.35
CA LYS A 134 8.79 -11.26 22.12
C LYS A 134 9.77 -10.91 21.00
N ASN A 135 9.43 -11.29 19.77
CA ASN A 135 10.16 -10.91 18.59
C ASN A 135 9.43 -9.75 17.91
N TYR A 136 10.15 -8.65 17.68
CA TYR A 136 9.66 -7.49 16.96
C TYR A 136 10.31 -7.44 15.59
N LEU A 137 9.53 -7.10 14.57
CA LEU A 137 10.08 -6.86 13.24
C LEU A 137 10.55 -5.41 13.15
N CYS A 138 11.83 -5.20 12.84
CA CYS A 138 12.42 -3.89 12.58
C CYS A 138 12.01 -3.38 11.18
N LEU A 139 10.71 -3.10 11.04
CA LEU A 139 10.07 -2.51 9.87
C LEU A 139 9.34 -1.24 10.33
N LEU A 140 9.62 -0.12 9.69
CA LEU A 140 9.09 1.18 10.09
C LEU A 140 8.17 1.75 9.02
N ASN A 141 7.05 2.30 9.48
CA ASN A 141 6.21 3.19 8.69
C ASN A 141 6.75 4.61 8.77
N SER A 142 7.22 5.14 7.64
CA SER A 142 7.84 6.47 7.59
C SER A 142 7.41 7.27 6.38
N THR A 143 7.22 8.56 6.60
CA THR A 143 7.31 9.57 5.55
C THR A 143 8.64 10.29 5.67
N GLN A 144 9.26 10.58 4.54
CA GLN A 144 10.48 11.39 4.48
C GLN A 144 10.20 12.62 3.62
N SER A 145 10.60 13.77 4.15
CA SER A 145 10.83 14.98 3.35
C SER A 145 12.24 14.88 2.73
N LEU A 146 12.44 15.50 1.56
CA LEU A 146 13.72 15.64 0.86
C LEU A 146 14.87 16.23 1.73
N MET A 147 14.59 16.71 2.94
CA MET A 147 15.57 17.23 3.91
C MET A 147 16.04 16.19 4.96
N GLY A 148 15.91 14.89 4.69
CA GLY A 148 16.62 13.81 5.42
C GLY A 148 16.05 13.43 6.80
N LYS A 149 15.05 14.15 7.34
CA LYS A 149 14.40 13.78 8.60
C LYS A 149 13.26 12.80 8.35
N SER A 150 13.44 11.53 8.77
CA SER A 150 12.37 10.53 8.79
C SER A 150 11.34 10.87 9.86
N THR A 151 10.09 11.09 9.46
CA THR A 151 8.96 11.17 10.39
C THR A 151 8.28 9.81 10.47
N TYR A 152 8.34 9.23 11.66
CA TYR A 152 7.68 7.97 11.98
C TYR A 152 6.18 8.21 12.07
N ILE A 153 5.39 7.40 11.35
CA ILE A 153 3.94 7.45 11.42
C ILE A 153 3.47 6.18 12.13
N PRO A 154 2.72 6.27 13.25
CA PRO A 154 2.13 5.08 13.86
C PRO A 154 1.24 4.34 12.85
N ALA A 155 1.16 3.02 12.95
CA ALA A 155 0.25 2.24 12.11
C ALA A 155 -1.19 2.59 12.51
N ASP A 156 -1.96 3.11 11.57
CA ASP A 156 -3.35 3.51 11.81
C ASP A 156 -4.24 2.86 10.75
N ASP A 157 -5.37 2.32 11.21
CA ASP A 157 -6.43 1.79 10.36
C ASP A 157 -7.38 2.92 9.89
N ASP A 158 -7.43 4.07 10.59
CA ASP A 158 -8.32 5.21 10.31
C ASP A 158 -7.70 6.28 9.39
N PHE A 159 -6.36 6.33 9.24
CA PHE A 159 -5.74 7.11 8.16
C PHE A 159 -5.87 6.33 6.86
N SER A 160 -7.06 6.40 6.25
CA SER A 160 -7.26 6.06 4.85
C SER A 160 -6.49 7.06 3.99
N TYR A 161 -5.17 6.92 3.89
CA TYR A 161 -4.53 7.30 2.64
C TYR A 161 -5.33 6.59 1.56
N ASN A 162 -5.82 7.32 0.56
CA ASN A 162 -6.61 6.71 -0.49
C ASN A 162 -5.65 5.81 -1.29
N TYR A 163 -5.45 4.58 -0.81
CA TYR A 163 -4.50 3.57 -1.30
C TYR A 163 -4.83 3.15 -2.74
N TYR A 164 -6.03 3.51 -3.20
CA TYR A 164 -6.58 3.33 -4.54
C TYR A 164 -6.42 4.56 -5.44
N SER A 165 -6.03 5.73 -4.90
CA SER A 165 -5.86 6.93 -5.71
C SER A 165 -4.49 6.92 -6.39
N THR A 166 -4.53 6.97 -7.72
CA THR A 166 -3.38 7.14 -8.62
C THR A 166 -2.72 8.53 -8.49
N SER A 167 -3.22 9.40 -7.60
CA SER A 167 -2.74 10.77 -7.42
C SER A 167 -1.81 10.91 -6.21
N LEU A 168 -0.73 10.11 -6.15
CA LEU A 168 0.46 10.56 -5.42
C LEU A 168 1.24 11.50 -6.36
N SER A 169 1.15 12.81 -6.08
CA SER A 169 1.95 13.82 -6.76
C SER A 169 3.43 13.44 -6.74
N SER A 170 4.06 13.38 -7.91
CA SER A 170 5.40 12.84 -8.15
C SER A 170 6.55 13.53 -7.38
N SER A 171 6.30 14.61 -6.62
CA SER A 171 7.33 15.32 -5.84
C SER A 171 7.45 14.87 -4.38
N ASN A 172 6.51 14.05 -3.87
CA ASN A 172 6.40 13.68 -2.45
C ASN A 172 6.40 12.16 -2.23
N ASN A 173 7.08 11.38 -3.07
CA ASN A 173 7.19 9.94 -2.89
C ASN A 173 8.31 9.63 -1.89
N PRO A 174 8.01 9.27 -0.63
CA PRO A 174 9.06 8.97 0.34
C PRO A 174 9.87 7.74 -0.15
N PRO A 175 11.20 7.74 -0.03
CA PRO A 175 12.01 6.61 -0.45
C PRO A 175 11.87 5.42 0.50
N ILE A 176 12.29 4.25 0.03
CA ILE A 176 12.53 3.07 0.87
C ILE A 176 13.92 3.19 1.48
N LEU A 177 14.03 3.13 2.81
CA LEU A 177 15.30 3.26 3.51
C LEU A 177 15.79 1.89 3.96
N PHE A 178 16.95 1.51 3.44
CA PHE A 178 17.68 0.33 3.87
C PHE A 178 18.63 0.71 5.01
N GLY A 179 18.22 0.40 6.23
CA GLY A 179 19.04 0.57 7.42
C GLY A 179 20.19 -0.44 7.54
N SER A 180 20.98 -0.28 8.60
CA SER A 180 22.17 -1.11 8.87
C SER A 180 21.88 -2.61 9.03
N LEU A 181 20.65 -3.03 9.36
CA LEU A 181 20.29 -4.46 9.40
C LEU A 181 20.34 -5.12 8.02
N PHE A 182 20.22 -4.37 6.92
CA PHE A 182 20.43 -4.90 5.57
C PHE A 182 21.84 -5.48 5.38
N LEU A 183 22.83 -4.94 6.10
CA LEU A 183 24.20 -5.44 6.09
C LEU A 183 24.36 -6.81 6.75
N LYS A 184 23.36 -7.36 7.44
CA LYS A 184 23.45 -8.73 7.94
C LYS A 184 23.51 -9.74 6.78
N SER A 185 22.75 -9.51 5.72
CA SER A 185 22.63 -10.43 4.58
C SER A 185 23.55 -10.05 3.41
N TYR A 186 23.83 -8.76 3.23
CA TYR A 186 24.63 -8.27 2.08
C TYR A 186 25.86 -7.47 2.53
N GLY A 187 26.89 -7.49 1.68
CA GLY A 187 27.87 -6.42 1.62
C GLY A 187 27.49 -5.40 0.55
N VAL A 188 27.84 -4.14 0.80
CA VAL A 188 27.49 -3.00 -0.06
C VAL A 188 28.77 -2.38 -0.57
N ILE A 189 28.82 -2.11 -1.88
CA ILE A 189 29.93 -1.43 -2.54
C ILE A 189 29.36 -0.16 -3.16
N ILE A 190 29.92 0.99 -2.80
CA ILE A 190 29.52 2.30 -3.34
C ILE A 190 30.69 2.84 -4.15
N ASP A 191 30.49 2.97 -5.45
CA ASP A 191 31.43 3.60 -6.37
C ASP A 191 30.97 5.04 -6.65
N TYR A 192 31.48 5.98 -5.85
CA TYR A 192 31.22 7.41 -6.00
C TYR A 192 31.72 7.98 -7.33
N SER A 193 32.75 7.37 -7.95
CA SER A 193 33.29 7.88 -9.21
C SER A 193 32.36 7.60 -10.38
N ARG A 194 31.58 6.52 -10.29
CA ARG A 194 30.62 6.10 -11.33
C ARG A 194 29.16 6.25 -10.92
N ASN A 195 28.90 6.77 -9.71
CA ASN A 195 27.57 6.84 -9.09
C ASN A 195 26.85 5.49 -9.13
N LYS A 196 27.55 4.41 -8.76
CA LYS A 196 27.01 3.04 -8.75
C LYS A 196 27.00 2.47 -7.36
N ILE A 197 25.94 1.74 -7.04
CA ILE A 197 25.86 0.88 -5.87
C ILE A 197 25.80 -0.57 -6.33
N GLY A 198 26.51 -1.44 -5.62
CA GLY A 198 26.51 -2.87 -5.84
C GLY A 198 26.27 -3.60 -4.52
N PHE A 199 25.57 -4.72 -4.60
CA PHE A 199 25.35 -5.59 -3.46
C PHE A 199 25.92 -6.97 -3.77
N TYR A 200 26.59 -7.57 -2.80
CA TYR A 200 27.04 -8.95 -2.88
C TYR A 200 26.54 -9.71 -1.67
N ARG A 201 26.10 -10.95 -1.88
CA ARG A 201 25.58 -11.81 -0.81
C ARG A 201 26.74 -12.18 0.11
N LYS A 202 26.51 -12.17 1.42
CA LYS A 202 27.50 -12.71 2.37
C LYS A 202 27.53 -14.24 2.28
N PHE A 203 28.68 -14.85 2.58
CA PHE A 203 28.90 -16.30 2.43
C PHE A 203 27.82 -17.19 3.06
N LYS A 204 27.27 -16.80 4.23
CA LYS A 204 26.14 -17.49 4.88
C LYS A 204 24.88 -17.61 3.98
N TYR A 205 24.75 -16.73 3.00
CA TYR A 205 23.64 -16.64 2.05
C TYR A 205 24.06 -17.04 0.63
N HIS A 206 25.29 -17.52 0.43
CA HIS A 206 25.66 -18.21 -0.81
C HIS A 206 25.01 -19.59 -0.79
N SER A 207 24.00 -19.80 -1.63
CA SER A 207 23.44 -21.12 -1.86
C SER A 207 24.52 -22.03 -2.44
N THR A 208 25.07 -22.96 -1.67
CA THR A 208 25.52 -24.20 -2.29
C THR A 208 24.26 -24.94 -2.76
N LYS A 209 24.34 -25.67 -3.88
CA LYS A 209 23.19 -26.35 -4.50
C LYS A 209 22.45 -27.33 -3.58
N ASN A 210 22.98 -27.60 -2.38
CA ASN A 210 22.41 -28.49 -1.37
C ASN A 210 22.15 -27.81 0.00
N ASP A 211 22.31 -26.48 0.12
CA ASP A 211 22.07 -25.81 1.40
C ASP A 211 20.59 -25.42 1.57
N THR A 212 20.04 -25.87 2.69
CA THR A 212 18.74 -25.52 3.29
C THR A 212 18.48 -24.02 3.44
N TYR A 213 19.48 -23.16 3.21
CA TYR A 213 19.35 -21.69 3.24
C TYR A 213 19.19 -21.05 1.87
N GLY A 214 19.70 -21.68 0.81
CA GLY A 214 19.49 -21.24 -0.57
C GLY A 214 18.22 -21.80 -1.22
N ASN A 215 17.71 -22.89 -0.65
CA ASN A 215 16.37 -23.47 -0.85
C ASN A 215 15.49 -23.27 0.40
N LEU A 216 15.69 -22.19 1.17
CA LEU A 216 14.64 -21.71 2.07
C LEU A 216 13.47 -21.38 1.15
N ASN A 217 12.51 -22.30 1.09
CA ASN A 217 11.30 -22.22 0.28
C ASN A 217 10.76 -20.79 0.45
N VAL A 218 11.02 -19.94 -0.56
CA VAL A 218 11.12 -18.47 -0.43
C VAL A 218 9.81 -17.85 0.10
N ASN A 219 8.75 -18.66 0.10
CA ASN A 219 7.38 -18.33 0.42
C ASN A 219 6.70 -19.39 1.31
N SER A 220 7.43 -20.17 2.13
CA SER A 220 6.84 -21.30 2.89
C SER A 220 5.71 -20.89 3.85
N ASN A 221 5.76 -19.66 4.37
CA ASN A 221 4.78 -19.09 5.29
C ASN A 221 4.02 -17.92 4.68
N CYS A 222 3.85 -17.92 3.35
CA CYS A 222 3.00 -16.94 2.71
C CYS A 222 1.54 -17.21 3.03
N PRO A 223 0.78 -16.18 3.45
CA PRO A 223 -0.66 -16.33 3.64
C PRO A 223 -1.31 -16.77 2.33
N THR A 224 -2.34 -17.61 2.45
CA THR A 224 -3.10 -18.07 1.29
C THR A 224 -3.83 -16.91 0.64
N LYS A 225 -3.90 -16.94 -0.69
CA LYS A 225 -4.65 -15.97 -1.48
C LYS A 225 -6.12 -16.00 -1.07
N LYS A 226 -6.66 -14.85 -0.67
CA LYS A 226 -8.09 -14.72 -0.33
C LYS A 226 -8.95 -14.96 -1.57
N MET A 227 -10.05 -15.71 -1.41
CA MET A 227 -11.08 -15.86 -2.44
C MET A 227 -12.11 -14.76 -2.30
N CYS A 228 -12.31 -13.99 -3.36
CA CYS A 228 -13.27 -12.89 -3.37
C CYS A 228 -14.69 -13.38 -3.65
N THR A 229 -15.65 -12.76 -2.99
CA THR A 229 -17.09 -13.00 -3.16
C THR A 229 -17.73 -11.84 -3.91
N GLY A 230 -18.85 -12.12 -4.58
CA GLY A 230 -19.57 -11.10 -5.34
C GLY A 230 -18.78 -10.60 -6.55
N ASP A 231 -18.79 -9.29 -6.75
CA ASP A 231 -18.12 -8.62 -7.87
C ASP A 231 -16.79 -7.97 -7.44
N SER A 232 -16.28 -8.34 -6.26
CA SER A 232 -14.99 -7.85 -5.75
C SER A 232 -13.80 -8.36 -6.57
N THR A 233 -12.79 -7.51 -6.74
CA THR A 233 -11.55 -7.85 -7.43
C THR A 233 -10.44 -8.14 -6.43
N TYR A 234 -9.69 -9.22 -6.64
CA TYR A 234 -8.54 -9.54 -5.80
C TYR A 234 -7.35 -8.63 -6.14
N SER A 235 -6.79 -7.96 -5.14
CA SER A 235 -5.53 -7.23 -5.27
C SER A 235 -4.36 -8.04 -4.70
N PRO A 236 -3.40 -8.48 -5.55
CA PRO A 236 -2.19 -9.15 -5.10
C PRO A 236 -1.35 -8.26 -4.17
N SER A 237 -1.29 -6.96 -4.42
CA SER A 237 -0.45 -6.06 -3.62
C SER A 237 -0.87 -5.99 -2.14
N LEU A 238 -2.17 -6.13 -1.85
CA LEU A 238 -2.75 -6.08 -0.51
C LEU A 238 -3.13 -7.45 0.07
N ASN A 239 -3.08 -8.51 -0.74
CA ASN A 239 -3.67 -9.82 -0.43
C ASN A 239 -5.13 -9.72 0.05
N GLU A 240 -5.90 -8.80 -0.54
CA GLU A 240 -7.27 -8.49 -0.13
C GLU A 240 -8.22 -8.35 -1.31
N CYS A 241 -9.50 -8.50 -1.03
CA CYS A 241 -10.57 -8.31 -2.00
C CYS A 241 -11.03 -6.86 -1.92
N ILE A 242 -10.84 -6.14 -3.01
CA ILE A 242 -11.28 -4.76 -3.16
C ILE A 242 -12.74 -4.81 -3.63
N PRO A 243 -13.69 -4.18 -2.90
CA PRO A 243 -15.06 -4.09 -3.35
C PRO A 243 -15.14 -3.26 -4.65
N PRO A 244 -16.13 -3.54 -5.53
CA PRO A 244 -16.31 -2.78 -6.76
C PRO A 244 -16.64 -1.31 -6.46
N ASP A 245 -16.20 -0.40 -7.33
CA ASP A 245 -16.56 1.01 -7.24
C ASP A 245 -17.98 1.22 -7.77
N CYS A 246 -18.96 1.20 -6.86
CA CYS A 246 -20.37 1.42 -7.22
C CYS A 246 -20.68 2.89 -7.56
N SER A 247 -19.74 3.82 -7.37
CA SER A 247 -19.97 5.24 -7.67
C SER A 247 -19.97 5.55 -9.17
N GLU A 248 -19.50 4.62 -10.01
CA GLU A 248 -19.62 4.74 -11.47
C GLU A 248 -21.08 4.83 -11.94
N TRP A 249 -22.02 4.22 -11.21
CA TRP A 249 -23.45 4.32 -11.51
C TRP A 249 -24.18 5.15 -10.46
N PHE A 250 -24.70 6.29 -10.90
CA PHE A 250 -25.37 7.31 -10.07
C PHE A 250 -26.42 6.77 -9.07
N SER A 251 -27.09 5.65 -9.39
CA SER A 251 -28.15 5.08 -8.55
C SER A 251 -27.77 3.83 -7.75
N TYR A 252 -26.50 3.43 -7.76
CA TYR A 252 -26.05 2.19 -7.15
C TYR A 252 -25.27 2.45 -5.86
N GLU A 253 -25.49 1.59 -4.88
CA GLU A 253 -24.77 1.55 -3.62
C GLU A 253 -24.17 0.15 -3.42
N LEU A 254 -23.05 0.09 -2.70
CA LEU A 254 -22.41 -1.19 -2.36
C LEU A 254 -23.21 -1.89 -1.25
N ASP A 255 -23.73 -3.07 -1.55
CA ASP A 255 -24.20 -4.00 -0.53
C ASP A 255 -22.99 -4.69 0.13
N ARG A 256 -22.77 -4.42 1.42
CA ARG A 256 -21.61 -4.90 2.19
C ARG A 256 -21.65 -6.41 2.45
N ASP A 257 -22.82 -7.03 2.41
CA ASP A 257 -22.94 -8.46 2.71
C ASP A 257 -22.66 -9.31 1.46
N THR A 258 -23.12 -8.84 0.30
CA THR A 258 -22.98 -9.57 -0.97
C THR A 258 -21.80 -9.10 -1.82
N ASN A 259 -21.19 -7.96 -1.47
CA ASN A 259 -20.18 -7.26 -2.28
C ASN A 259 -20.65 -7.03 -3.72
N LYS A 260 -21.88 -6.55 -3.87
CA LYS A 260 -22.48 -6.22 -5.16
C LYS A 260 -22.99 -4.80 -5.16
N CYS A 261 -22.93 -4.16 -6.33
CA CYS A 261 -23.58 -2.89 -6.54
C CYS A 261 -25.09 -3.14 -6.73
N VAL A 262 -25.90 -2.67 -5.79
CA VAL A 262 -27.36 -2.77 -5.85
C VAL A 262 -27.95 -1.39 -6.00
N VAL A 263 -29.12 -1.29 -6.65
CA VAL A 263 -29.82 -0.01 -6.77
C VAL A 263 -30.22 0.47 -5.37
N SER A 264 -29.81 1.68 -5.02
CA SER A 264 -30.14 2.25 -3.72
C SER A 264 -31.65 2.41 -3.56
N SER A 265 -32.13 2.05 -2.37
CA SER A 265 -33.56 1.99 -2.05
C SER A 265 -34.26 3.36 -2.18
N ILE A 266 -33.52 4.47 -2.16
CA ILE A 266 -34.07 5.82 -2.25
C ILE A 266 -34.48 6.22 -3.67
N TYR A 267 -33.79 5.72 -4.70
CA TYR A 267 -34.04 6.09 -6.10
C TYR A 267 -35.42 5.68 -6.62
N PRO A 268 -35.94 4.45 -6.41
CA PRO A 268 -37.29 4.11 -6.85
C PRO A 268 -38.35 4.99 -6.18
N PHE A 269 -38.14 5.42 -4.93
CA PHE A 269 -39.03 6.36 -4.25
C PHE A 269 -39.00 7.75 -4.88
N LEU A 270 -37.81 8.29 -5.18
CA LEU A 270 -37.67 9.61 -5.81
C LEU A 270 -38.25 9.64 -7.23
N ILE A 271 -38.06 8.59 -8.02
CA ILE A 271 -38.66 8.47 -9.36
C ILE A 271 -40.19 8.45 -9.26
N SER A 272 -40.74 7.66 -8.33
CA SER A 272 -42.19 7.62 -8.11
C SER A 272 -42.75 8.98 -7.70
N LEU A 273 -42.09 9.67 -6.77
CA LEU A 273 -42.45 11.03 -6.34
C LEU A 273 -42.43 12.02 -7.51
N ALA A 274 -41.40 11.98 -8.36
CA ALA A 274 -41.26 12.85 -9.52
C ALA A 274 -42.40 12.64 -10.54
N ILE A 275 -42.75 11.36 -10.82
CA ILE A 275 -43.87 11.02 -11.70
C ILE A 275 -45.18 11.58 -11.14
N ILE A 276 -45.43 11.43 -9.84
CA ILE A 276 -46.63 11.95 -9.18
C ILE A 276 -46.71 13.47 -9.34
N ILE A 277 -45.61 14.20 -9.09
CA ILE A 277 -45.55 15.65 -9.23
C ILE A 277 -45.83 16.08 -10.68
N LEU A 278 -45.24 15.39 -11.67
CA LEU A 278 -45.46 15.68 -13.08
C LEU A 278 -46.93 15.47 -13.48
N VAL A 279 -47.57 14.39 -13.00
CA VAL A 279 -49.00 14.14 -13.25
C VAL A 279 -49.88 15.22 -12.62
N PHE A 280 -49.59 15.64 -11.38
CA PHE A 280 -50.32 16.74 -10.75
C PHE A 280 -50.14 18.07 -11.50
N PHE A 281 -48.93 18.34 -11.98
CA PHE A 281 -48.65 19.52 -12.78
C PHE A 281 -49.43 19.48 -14.12
N GLU A 282 -49.45 18.35 -14.82
CA GLU A 282 -50.25 18.18 -16.04
C GLU A 282 -51.73 18.40 -15.78
N MET A 283 -52.28 17.79 -14.71
CA MET A 283 -53.68 17.99 -14.34
C MET A 283 -53.99 19.46 -14.03
N HIS A 284 -53.10 20.17 -13.33
CA HIS A 284 -53.28 21.59 -13.04
C HIS A 284 -53.26 22.46 -14.30
N VAL A 285 -52.35 22.17 -15.25
CA VAL A 285 -52.30 22.86 -16.55
C VAL A 285 -53.57 22.61 -17.36
N MET A 286 -54.07 21.37 -17.41
CA MET A 286 -55.33 21.04 -18.09
C MET A 286 -56.53 21.75 -17.45
N TYR A 287 -56.59 21.80 -16.12
CA TYR A 287 -57.62 22.54 -15.39
C TYR A 287 -57.61 24.04 -15.72
N LEU A 288 -56.43 24.67 -15.68
CA LEU A 288 -56.30 26.09 -16.04
C LEU A 288 -56.73 26.38 -17.48
N LYS A 289 -56.38 25.49 -18.43
CA LYS A 289 -56.83 25.61 -19.82
C LYS A 289 -58.34 25.59 -19.93
N GLN A 290 -59.01 24.64 -19.27
CA GLN A 290 -60.46 24.56 -19.29
C GLN A 290 -61.12 25.80 -18.67
N PHE A 291 -60.61 26.27 -17.54
CA PHE A 291 -61.13 27.47 -16.87
C PHE A 291 -61.04 28.73 -17.75
N ILE A 292 -59.93 28.91 -18.48
CA ILE A 292 -59.77 30.03 -19.42
C ILE A 292 -60.77 29.91 -20.58
N LEU A 293 -60.95 28.70 -21.13
CA LEU A 293 -61.90 28.45 -22.22
C LEU A 293 -63.34 28.75 -21.78
N ASP A 294 -63.77 28.26 -20.62
CA ASP A 294 -65.10 28.50 -20.07
C ASP A 294 -65.34 30.00 -19.83
N LYS A 295 -64.34 30.71 -19.29
CA LYS A 295 -64.41 32.15 -19.09
C LYS A 295 -64.51 32.91 -20.42
N SER A 296 -63.76 32.50 -21.44
CA SER A 296 -63.82 33.15 -22.77
C SER A 296 -65.19 32.98 -23.44
N ASN A 297 -65.80 31.80 -23.33
CA ASN A 297 -67.11 31.53 -23.91
C ASN A 297 -68.24 32.32 -23.23
N SER A 298 -68.16 32.52 -21.90
CA SER A 298 -69.13 33.35 -21.18
C SER A 298 -69.11 34.84 -21.59
N ILE A 299 -67.95 35.34 -22.02
CA ILE A 299 -67.80 36.72 -22.51
C ILE A 299 -68.38 36.87 -23.93
N ILE A 300 -68.22 35.87 -24.80
CA ILE A 300 -68.76 35.90 -26.17
C ILE A 300 -70.28 35.69 -26.21
N GLY A 301 -70.85 34.94 -25.25
CA GLY A 301 -72.30 34.71 -25.15
C GLY A 301 -73.12 35.86 -24.58
N SER A 302 -72.51 36.99 -24.23
CA SER A 302 -73.17 38.15 -23.60
C SER A 302 -73.11 39.45 -24.42
N SER A 303 -72.66 39.37 -25.67
CA SER A 303 -72.69 40.43 -26.69
C SER A 303 -73.65 40.08 -27.82
#